data_AF-A0AAE4H9E0-F1
#
_entry.id   AF-A0AAE4H9E0-F1
#
_cell.length_a   1.000
_cell.length_b   1.000
_cell.length_c   1.000
_cell.angle_alpha   90.00
_cell.angle_beta   90.00
_cell.angle_gamma   90.00
#
_symmetry.space_group_name_H-M   'P 1'
#
loop_
_entity.id
_entity.type
_entity.pdbx_description
1 polymer ?
#
loop_
_entity_poly.entity_id
_entity_poly.type
_entity_poly.pdbx_seq_one_letter_code
_entity_poly.pdbx_strand_id
1 'polypeptide(L)'
;MAYLADSHRPAVVIAASGMVSGGRVVNYLKRMLGDPRHCVLFTGYQGAGTPGRDIQRYGPRGGWVALDGERIDIRARVETVSGYSAHADARDLLNFVRRMRRPPRHIRLVHGERHAQQALRDSLLAWAAEAGHELEVTLGVDFQNP
;
A
#
# COMPACT_ATOMS: atom_id res chain seq x y z
N MET A 1 10.17 16.10 20.04
CA MET A 1 9.45 16.55 18.83
C MET A 1 9.41 18.06 18.66
N ALA A 2 9.42 18.85 19.76
CA ALA A 2 9.54 20.32 19.77
C ALA A 2 10.49 20.87 18.70
N TYR A 3 11.76 20.52 18.82
CA TYR A 3 12.82 21.00 17.95
C TYR A 3 12.53 20.89 16.44
N LEU A 4 11.96 19.78 15.95
CA LEU A 4 11.75 19.61 14.51
C LEU A 4 10.57 20.43 13.96
N ALA A 5 9.49 20.58 14.71
CA ALA A 5 8.38 21.41 14.26
C ALA A 5 8.68 22.91 14.42
N ASP A 6 9.49 23.26 15.42
CA ASP A 6 9.62 24.65 15.87
C ASP A 6 10.93 25.31 15.37
N SER A 7 11.94 24.54 14.95
CA SER A 7 13.24 25.10 14.50
C SER A 7 13.24 25.71 13.09
N HIS A 8 12.22 25.44 12.27
CA HIS A 8 12.13 25.85 10.85
C HIS A 8 13.32 25.42 9.96
N ARG A 9 14.20 24.54 10.45
CA ARG A 9 15.32 24.02 9.65
C ARG A 9 14.84 22.83 8.82
N PRO A 10 15.17 22.76 7.52
CA PRO A 10 14.85 21.59 6.69
C PRO A 10 15.45 20.32 7.29
N ALA A 11 14.63 19.27 7.41
CA ALA A 11 15.05 17.97 7.90
C ALA A 11 14.24 16.86 7.21
N VAL A 12 14.86 15.68 7.07
CA VAL A 12 14.19 14.45 6.63
C VAL A 12 14.09 13.50 7.80
N VAL A 13 12.89 13.05 8.11
CA VAL A 13 12.62 12.06 9.15
C VAL A 13 12.19 10.76 8.50
N ILE A 14 12.91 9.68 8.79
CA ILE A 14 12.53 8.32 8.40
C ILE A 14 12.06 7.61 9.66
N ALA A 15 10.81 7.15 9.66
CA ALA A 15 10.20 6.46 10.80
C ALA A 15 9.65 5.09 10.37
N ALA A 16 9.82 4.10 11.25
CA ALA A 16 9.18 2.79 11.11
C ALA A 16 7.65 2.90 11.33
N SER A 17 6.91 1.84 10.95
CA SER A 17 5.44 1.80 10.84
C SER A 17 4.92 2.44 9.54
N GLY A 18 5.17 1.75 8.42
CA GLY A 18 4.90 2.28 7.07
C GLY A 18 3.43 2.56 6.75
N MET A 19 2.50 1.94 7.49
CA MET A 19 1.04 2.18 7.37
C MET A 19 0.47 3.08 8.47
N VAL A 20 1.35 3.66 9.31
CA VAL A 20 0.95 4.61 10.36
C VAL A 20 0.03 3.97 11.42
N SER A 21 0.15 2.67 11.66
CA SER A 21 -0.68 1.94 12.63
C SER A 21 -0.22 2.10 14.08
N GLY A 22 0.82 2.90 14.33
CA GLY A 22 1.41 3.09 15.65
C GLY A 22 2.87 3.51 15.61
N GLY A 23 3.47 3.68 16.79
CA GLY A 23 4.88 4.05 16.94
C GLY A 23 5.15 5.54 16.72
N ARG A 24 6.43 5.89 16.58
CA ARG A 24 6.88 7.29 16.57
C ARG A 24 6.35 8.09 15.38
N VAL A 25 6.05 7.45 14.25
CA VAL A 25 5.48 8.12 13.07
C VAL A 25 4.18 8.86 13.41
N VAL A 26 3.36 8.30 14.29
CA VAL A 26 2.11 8.92 14.73
C VAL A 26 2.40 10.27 15.40
N ASN A 27 3.37 10.31 16.32
CA ASN A 27 3.75 11.55 17.02
C ASN A 27 4.27 12.64 16.08
N TYR A 28 5.01 12.27 15.03
CA TYR A 28 5.42 13.23 14.01
C TYR A 28 4.21 13.77 13.25
N LEU A 29 3.33 12.88 12.78
CA LEU A 29 2.17 13.26 11.99
C LEU A 29 1.18 14.12 12.77
N LYS A 30 0.91 13.81 14.04
CA LYS A 30 0.07 14.66 14.91
C LYS A 30 0.57 16.11 14.98
N ARG A 31 1.90 16.30 14.93
CA ARG A 31 2.53 17.61 15.07
C ARG A 31 2.80 18.31 13.74
N MET A 32 2.79 17.57 12.62
CA MET A 32 3.21 18.08 11.32
C MET A 32 2.07 18.13 10.28
N LEU A 33 1.03 17.30 10.39
CA LEU A 33 -0.04 17.25 9.38
C LEU A 33 -0.80 18.57 9.24
N GLY A 34 -0.96 19.32 10.32
CA GLY A 34 -1.69 20.59 10.32
C GLY A 34 -0.94 21.77 9.72
N ASP A 35 0.31 21.60 9.29
CA ASP A 35 1.16 22.68 8.77
C ASP A 35 1.55 22.44 7.30
N PRO A 36 1.19 23.36 6.37
CA PRO A 36 1.43 23.19 4.94
C PRO A 36 2.91 23.24 4.54
N ARG A 37 3.82 23.62 5.45
CA ARG A 37 5.27 23.61 5.20
C ARG A 37 5.86 22.20 5.20
N HIS A 38 5.14 21.23 5.75
CA HIS A 38 5.57 19.85 5.82
C HIS A 38 5.08 19.03 4.63
N CYS A 39 5.77 17.93 4.37
CA CYS A 39 5.42 16.95 3.36
C CYS A 39 5.48 15.54 3.95
N VAL A 40 4.44 14.74 3.71
CA VAL A 40 4.39 13.32 4.04
C VAL A 40 4.57 12.53 2.75
N LEU A 41 5.63 11.73 2.68
CA LEU A 41 5.96 10.92 1.52
C LEU A 41 5.76 9.43 1.83
N PHE A 42 4.81 8.79 1.17
CA PHE A 42 4.62 7.34 1.24
C PHE A 42 5.42 6.65 0.12
N THR A 43 6.22 5.64 0.49
CA THR A 43 7.00 4.82 -0.46
C THR A 43 6.51 3.38 -0.56
N GLY A 44 5.56 2.99 0.29
CA GLY A 44 5.01 1.65 0.37
C GLY A 44 3.49 1.63 0.31
N TYR A 45 2.94 0.43 0.14
CA TYR A 45 1.50 0.20 0.11
C TYR A 45 0.84 0.60 1.45
N GLN A 46 -0.34 1.20 1.36
CA GLN A 46 -1.14 1.61 2.51
C GLN A 46 -2.39 0.74 2.58
N GLY A 47 -2.52 -0.12 3.59
CA GLY A 47 -3.67 -1.03 3.70
C GLY A 47 -4.99 -0.30 3.92
N ALA A 48 -6.09 -0.85 3.39
CA ALA A 48 -7.43 -0.38 3.75
C ALA A 48 -7.64 -0.44 5.27
N GLY A 49 -8.26 0.59 5.84
CA GLY A 49 -8.47 0.70 7.29
C GLY A 49 -7.25 1.19 8.09
N THR A 50 -6.13 1.51 7.43
CA THR A 50 -4.97 2.11 8.10
C THR A 50 -5.00 3.63 8.04
N PRO A 51 -4.46 4.35 9.06
CA PRO A 51 -4.38 5.81 9.00
C PRO A 51 -3.56 6.31 7.82
N GLY A 52 -2.53 5.56 7.40
CA GLY A 52 -1.75 5.91 6.22
C GLY A 52 -2.58 5.93 4.92
N ARG A 53 -3.55 5.00 4.77
CA ARG A 53 -4.49 5.01 3.65
C ARG A 53 -5.43 6.21 3.70
N ASP A 54 -5.91 6.59 4.88
CA ASP A 54 -6.75 7.77 5.06
C ASP A 54 -6.00 9.05 4.71
N ILE A 55 -4.76 9.21 5.19
CA ILE A 55 -3.91 10.36 4.86
C ILE A 55 -3.70 10.45 3.35
N GLN A 56 -3.38 9.34 2.70
CA GLN A 56 -3.19 9.28 1.24
C GLN A 56 -4.47 9.66 0.47
N ARG A 57 -5.63 9.21 0.94
CA ARG A 57 -6.92 9.42 0.27
C ARG A 57 -7.46 10.83 0.45
N TYR A 58 -7.36 11.37 1.67
CA TYR A 58 -7.99 12.62 2.08
C TYR A 58 -7.04 13.81 2.04
N GLY A 59 -5.73 13.60 2.19
CA GLY A 59 -4.72 14.67 2.20
C GLY A 59 -4.74 15.57 0.96
N PRO A 60 -4.73 15.01 -0.28
CA PRO A 60 -4.81 15.82 -1.50
C PRO A 60 -6.08 16.67 -1.65
N ARG A 61 -7.09 16.44 -0.80
CA ARG A 61 -8.40 17.13 -0.81
C ARG A 61 -8.59 18.05 0.41
N GLY A 62 -7.56 18.21 1.24
CA GLY A 62 -7.66 18.98 2.49
C GLY A 62 -8.57 18.34 3.53
N GLY A 63 -8.62 17.00 3.59
CA GLY A 63 -9.42 16.28 4.57
C GLY A 63 -8.71 16.10 5.92
N TRP A 64 -9.10 15.05 6.66
CA TRP A 64 -8.59 14.79 8.01
C TRP A 64 -8.30 13.30 8.21
N VAL A 65 -7.55 12.97 9.25
CA VAL A 65 -7.29 11.60 9.71
C VAL A 65 -7.52 11.50 11.23
N ALA A 66 -7.96 10.34 11.71
CA ALA A 66 -7.96 10.03 13.14
C ALA A 66 -6.65 9.34 13.54
N LEU A 67 -5.94 9.89 14.53
CA LEU A 67 -4.73 9.30 15.12
C LEU A 67 -4.86 9.24 16.64
N ASP A 68 -4.82 8.05 17.22
CA ASP A 68 -5.11 7.75 18.63
C ASP A 68 -6.37 8.45 19.17
N GLY A 69 -7.45 8.42 18.39
CA GLY A 69 -8.74 9.03 18.76
C GLY A 69 -8.82 10.54 18.56
N GLU A 70 -7.74 11.20 18.14
CA GLU A 70 -7.71 12.63 17.82
C GLU A 70 -7.92 12.85 16.32
N ARG A 71 -8.83 13.76 15.96
CA ARG A 71 -9.03 14.19 14.58
C ARG A 71 -8.04 15.31 14.24
N ILE A 72 -7.26 15.10 13.18
CA ILE A 72 -6.23 16.05 12.72
C ILE A 72 -6.48 16.40 11.25
N ASP A 73 -6.56 17.70 10.97
CA ASP A 73 -6.65 18.22 9.61
C ASP A 73 -5.33 18.02 8.86
N ILE A 74 -5.43 17.59 7.60
CA ILE A 74 -4.29 17.37 6.73
C ILE A 74 -4.11 18.60 5.85
N ARG A 75 -3.18 19.47 6.26
CA ARG A 75 -2.75 20.66 5.50
C ARG A 75 -1.38 20.47 4.87
N ALA A 76 -0.56 19.58 5.43
CA ALA A 76 0.70 19.16 4.85
C ALA A 76 0.51 18.55 3.46
N ARG A 77 1.52 18.71 2.60
CA ARG A 77 1.54 18.05 1.29
C ARG A 77 1.64 16.54 1.49
N VAL A 78 0.86 15.76 0.73
CA VAL A 78 0.90 14.29 0.77
C VAL A 78 1.28 13.77 -0.61
N GLU A 79 2.35 12.99 -0.67
CA GLU A 79 2.89 12.43 -1.90
C GLU A 79 3.07 10.91 -1.78
N THR A 80 3.03 10.23 -2.91
CA THR A 80 3.31 8.78 -2.97
C THR A 80 4.27 8.49 -4.11
N VAL A 81 5.38 7.82 -3.79
CA VAL A 81 6.32 7.31 -4.78
C VAL A 81 6.03 5.85 -5.03
N SER A 82 5.62 5.51 -6.25
CA SER A 82 5.47 4.13 -6.69
C SER A 82 6.83 3.51 -7.05
N GLY A 83 6.91 2.17 -7.06
CA GLY A 83 8.09 1.44 -7.52
C GLY A 83 9.15 1.12 -6.45
N TYR A 84 9.01 1.64 -5.22
CA TYR A 84 9.94 1.34 -4.11
C TYR A 84 9.41 0.30 -3.11
N SER A 85 8.23 -0.29 -3.35
CA SER A 85 7.61 -1.24 -2.44
C SER A 85 8.25 -2.64 -2.47
N ALA A 86 9.21 -2.88 -3.38
CA ALA A 86 9.84 -4.19 -3.65
C ALA A 86 8.87 -5.34 -3.98
N HIS A 87 7.57 -5.04 -4.15
CA HIS A 87 6.57 -6.01 -4.57
C HIS A 87 6.56 -6.11 -6.10
N ALA A 88 6.57 -7.35 -6.59
CA ALA A 88 6.38 -7.65 -8.01
C ALA A 88 5.00 -7.14 -8.46
N ASP A 89 4.95 -6.49 -9.63
CA ASP A 89 3.69 -6.09 -10.23
C ASP A 89 2.98 -7.30 -10.89
N ALA A 90 1.76 -7.08 -11.40
CA ALA A 90 0.98 -8.14 -12.04
C ALA A 90 1.70 -8.74 -13.27
N ARG A 91 2.47 -7.92 -14.00
CA ARG A 91 3.22 -8.35 -15.18
C ARG A 91 4.42 -9.20 -14.79
N ASP A 92 5.12 -8.83 -13.73
CA ASP A 92 6.23 -9.59 -13.16
C ASP A 92 5.76 -10.95 -12.66
N LEU A 93 4.63 -11.01 -11.96
CA LEU A 93 4.03 -12.26 -11.49
C LEU A 93 3.59 -13.16 -12.66
N LEU A 94 2.96 -12.59 -13.68
CA LEU A 94 2.61 -13.35 -14.89
C LEU A 94 3.86 -13.87 -15.61
N ASN A 95 4.87 -13.03 -15.77
CA ASN A 95 6.15 -13.42 -16.39
C ASN A 95 6.87 -14.51 -15.58
N PHE A 96 6.79 -14.45 -14.25
CA PHE A 96 7.33 -15.48 -13.37
C PHE A 96 6.69 -16.83 -13.64
N VAL A 97 5.36 -16.90 -13.74
CA VAL A 97 4.63 -18.13 -14.09
C VAL A 97 5.01 -18.62 -15.49
N ARG A 98 5.06 -17.72 -16.47
CA ARG A 98 5.42 -18.05 -17.87
C ARG A 98 6.83 -18.64 -18.02
N ARG A 99 7.75 -18.31 -17.10
CA ARG A 99 9.16 -18.76 -17.14
C ARG A 99 9.40 -20.05 -16.35
N MET A 100 8.38 -20.61 -15.69
CA MET A 100 8.52 -21.88 -15.00
C MET A 100 8.80 -23.01 -16.00
N ARG A 101 9.81 -23.84 -15.73
CA ARG A 101 10.12 -25.03 -16.55
C ARG A 101 8.94 -25.99 -16.69
N ARG A 102 8.10 -26.07 -15.65
CA ARG A 102 6.85 -26.82 -15.66
C ARG A 102 5.73 -25.87 -15.25
N PRO A 103 4.78 -25.55 -16.14
CA PRO A 103 3.70 -24.64 -15.79
C PRO A 103 2.82 -25.26 -14.69
N PRO A 104 2.41 -24.47 -13.69
CA PRO A 104 1.62 -24.97 -12.56
C PRO A 104 0.19 -25.29 -13.00
N ARG A 105 -0.42 -26.34 -12.46
CA ARG A 105 -1.85 -26.63 -12.68
C ARG A 105 -2.79 -25.90 -11.72
N HIS A 106 -2.27 -25.44 -10.60
CA HIS A 106 -3.02 -24.72 -9.58
C HIS A 106 -2.22 -23.52 -9.08
N ILE A 107 -2.84 -22.35 -9.03
CA ILE A 107 -2.29 -21.13 -8.44
C ILE A 107 -3.26 -20.63 -7.38
N ARG A 108 -2.74 -20.32 -6.18
CA ARG A 108 -3.51 -19.69 -5.11
C ARG A 108 -3.02 -18.27 -4.92
N LEU A 109 -3.88 -17.29 -5.22
CA LEU A 109 -3.56 -15.88 -5.01
C LEU A 109 -3.87 -15.52 -3.57
N VAL A 110 -2.82 -15.39 -2.77
CA VAL A 110 -2.91 -14.99 -1.36
C VAL A 110 -2.41 -13.56 -1.19
N HIS A 111 -2.80 -12.91 -0.08
CA HIS A 111 -2.28 -11.61 0.36
C HIS A 111 -2.26 -10.51 -0.72
N GLY A 112 -3.42 -9.90 -0.97
CA GLY A 112 -3.60 -8.79 -1.89
C GLY A 112 -5.04 -8.30 -1.89
N GLU A 113 -5.30 -7.10 -2.44
CA GLU A 113 -6.67 -6.61 -2.56
C GLU A 113 -7.48 -7.46 -3.54
N ARG A 114 -8.76 -7.73 -3.23
CA ARG A 114 -9.62 -8.63 -4.04
C ARG A 114 -9.63 -8.25 -5.52
N HIS A 115 -9.76 -6.96 -5.83
CA HIS A 115 -9.82 -6.49 -7.21
C HIS A 115 -8.49 -6.75 -7.96
N ALA A 116 -7.36 -6.57 -7.29
CA ALA A 116 -6.04 -6.82 -7.88
C ALA A 116 -5.81 -8.33 -8.08
N GLN A 117 -6.25 -9.16 -7.12
CA GLN A 117 -6.20 -10.61 -7.26
C GLN A 117 -7.10 -11.11 -8.41
N GLN A 118 -8.30 -10.54 -8.59
CA GLN A 118 -9.19 -10.85 -9.71
C GLN A 118 -8.53 -10.52 -11.05
N ALA A 119 -7.97 -9.31 -11.19
CA ALA A 119 -7.28 -8.91 -12.42
C ALA A 119 -6.08 -9.82 -12.76
N LEU A 120 -5.31 -10.22 -11.74
CA LEU A 120 -4.20 -11.17 -11.94
C LEU A 120 -4.70 -12.57 -12.31
N ARG A 121 -5.78 -13.05 -11.69
CA ARG A 121 -6.44 -14.33 -12.04
C ARG A 121 -6.86 -14.34 -13.50
N ASP A 122 -7.53 -13.29 -13.96
CA ASP A 122 -7.99 -13.21 -15.35
C ASP A 122 -6.82 -13.24 -16.33
N SER A 123 -5.73 -12.53 -16.00
CA SER A 123 -4.49 -12.54 -16.79
C SER A 123 -3.83 -13.93 -16.86
N LEU A 124 -3.83 -14.66 -15.74
CA LEU A 124 -3.28 -16.02 -15.66
C LEU A 124 -4.13 -17.04 -16.44
N LEU A 125 -5.46 -16.94 -16.35
CA LEU A 125 -6.39 -17.81 -17.07
C LEU A 125 -6.34 -17.56 -18.58
N ALA A 126 -6.26 -16.29 -19.00
CA ALA A 126 -6.07 -15.95 -20.41
C ALA A 126 -4.79 -16.54 -20.98
N TRP A 127 -3.67 -16.39 -20.26
CA TRP A 127 -2.40 -17.02 -20.66
C TRP A 127 -2.49 -18.56 -20.73
N ALA A 128 -3.14 -19.19 -19.76
CA ALA A 128 -3.26 -20.65 -19.73
C ALA A 128 -4.09 -21.17 -20.91
N ALA A 129 -5.17 -20.48 -21.26
CA ALA A 129 -5.99 -20.78 -22.44
C ALA A 129 -5.17 -20.65 -23.74
N GLU A 130 -4.39 -19.57 -23.89
CA GLU A 130 -3.50 -19.38 -25.05
C GLU A 130 -2.42 -20.47 -25.16
N ALA A 131 -1.90 -20.93 -24.01
CA ALA A 131 -0.89 -21.99 -23.95
C ALA A 131 -1.47 -23.42 -24.09
N GLY A 132 -2.80 -23.57 -24.17
CA GLY A 132 -3.46 -24.87 -24.15
C GLY A 132 -3.21 -25.65 -22.85
N HIS A 133 -3.01 -24.94 -21.74
CA HIS A 133 -2.66 -25.51 -20.44
C HIS A 133 -3.82 -25.40 -19.46
N GLU A 134 -4.15 -26.49 -18.78
CA GLU A 134 -5.19 -26.50 -17.76
C GLU A 134 -4.66 -25.86 -16.47
N LEU A 135 -5.29 -24.76 -16.06
CA LEU A 135 -4.92 -23.99 -14.88
C LEU A 135 -6.15 -23.64 -14.05
N GLU A 136 -6.12 -24.04 -12.78
CA GLU A 136 -7.03 -23.54 -11.76
C GLU A 136 -6.38 -22.38 -11.00
N VAL A 137 -7.14 -21.29 -10.81
CA VAL A 137 -6.71 -20.14 -9.98
C VAL A 137 -7.74 -19.85 -8.90
N THR A 138 -7.35 -20.02 -7.64
CA THR A 138 -8.19 -19.78 -6.45
C THR A 138 -7.80 -18.47 -5.76
N LEU A 139 -8.77 -17.73 -5.22
CA LEU A 139 -8.51 -16.49 -4.48
C LEU A 139 -8.45 -16.76 -2.97
N GLY A 140 -7.51 -16.09 -2.29
CA GLY A 140 -7.22 -16.30 -0.86
C GLY A 140 -8.39 -16.07 0.10
N VAL A 141 -9.36 -15.26 -0.33
CA VAL A 141 -10.60 -14.95 0.38
C VAL A 141 -11.58 -16.12 0.44
N ASP A 142 -11.43 -17.11 -0.42
CA ASP A 142 -12.27 -18.32 -0.44
C ASP A 142 -11.85 -19.34 0.64
N PHE A 143 -10.79 -19.04 1.41
CA PHE A 143 -10.29 -19.88 2.52
C PHE A 143 -10.64 -19.35 3.91
N GLN A 144 -11.28 -18.17 4.04
CA GLN A 144 -11.55 -17.53 5.34
C GLN A 144 -12.84 -17.98 6.04
N ASN A 145 -13.47 -19.07 5.60
CA ASN A 145 -14.67 -19.59 6.28
C ASN A 145 -14.74 -21.13 6.21
N PRO A 146 -14.13 -21.87 7.18
CA PRO A 146 -14.69 -23.13 7.65
C PRO A 146 -15.92 -22.91 8.53
#